data_AF-A0A1S2XSW3-F1
#
_entry.id   AF-A0A1S2XSW3-F1
#
_cell.length_a   1.000
_cell.length_b   1.000
_cell.length_c   1.000
_cell.angle_alpha   90.00
_cell.angle_beta   90.00
_cell.angle_gamma   90.00
#
_symmetry.space_group_name_H-M   'P 1'
#
loop_
_entity.id
_entity.type
_entity.pdbx_description
1 polymer ?
#
loop_
_entity_poly.entity_id
_entity_poly.type
_entity_poly.pdbx_seq_one_letter_code
_entity_poly.pdbx_strand_id
1 'polypeptide(L)'
;MLECISFNSSTPSPRNNLPPPSNSQGDNSTPSTSPNVSREYDLAVQAPSYNEILTIIQPPLQLHNIQIQQQQDEHDEDDDSHHRDILTQVLQPDSNSVRETLANAKPESALTRLVSSYFDHSETTSHLCLLLFNTVRIARQMYKPISDFISVLPDDSSSLSQPQCNTAYDLFVQFNRHENPFVFPHFHTLRNSFSDLKHKINIDRRKCRHRIRLFRRATIGCALCALATVSIAVVTTVIVATHASIGFAAMVPFCFRFPKKKKRKELARLKQLDAAENGTFVVNDINTIDSLVDRLQTAVEGDKAYVKFALERGRDRHPIQEVIKQLRKTQPIFEQLLRDLEQHIYLCFYTVNKARYALLKEISLHQSL
;
A
#
# COMPACT_ATOMS: atom_id res chain seq x y z
N MET A 1 -27.81 12.42 -39.09
CA MET A 1 -28.32 11.15 -38.54
C MET A 1 -27.24 10.58 -37.64
N LEU A 2 -27.33 10.91 -36.35
CA LEU A 2 -26.77 10.25 -35.16
C LEU A 2 -27.15 11.16 -33.99
N GLU A 3 -28.02 10.64 -33.15
CA GLU A 3 -28.81 11.35 -32.14
C GLU A 3 -27.97 11.76 -30.93
N CYS A 4 -28.24 12.98 -30.46
CA CYS A 4 -27.78 13.51 -29.18
C CYS A 4 -28.54 12.83 -28.04
N ILE A 5 -27.85 12.14 -27.14
CA ILE A 5 -28.43 11.61 -25.91
C ILE A 5 -28.39 12.72 -24.85
N SER A 6 -29.58 13.22 -24.52
CA SER A 6 -29.88 14.13 -23.42
C SER A 6 -29.80 13.38 -22.08
N PHE A 7 -29.04 13.92 -21.12
CA PHE A 7 -29.09 13.48 -19.72
C PHE A 7 -30.05 14.38 -18.93
N ASN A 8 -31.27 13.89 -18.71
CA ASN A 8 -32.20 14.49 -17.76
C ASN A 8 -31.76 14.19 -16.32
N SER A 9 -31.51 15.27 -15.58
CA SER A 9 -31.37 15.29 -14.13
C SER A 9 -32.71 14.95 -13.46
N SER A 10 -32.70 14.03 -12.49
CA SER A 10 -33.82 13.82 -11.58
C SER A 10 -33.30 13.68 -10.15
N THR A 11 -33.49 14.74 -9.39
CA THR A 11 -33.46 14.79 -7.92
C THR A 11 -34.64 14.02 -7.35
N PRO A 12 -34.50 13.41 -6.16
CA PRO A 12 -35.65 13.25 -5.29
C PRO A 12 -35.39 13.75 -3.86
N SER A 13 -36.33 14.55 -3.36
CA SER A 13 -36.50 14.89 -1.94
C SER A 13 -37.69 14.09 -1.36
N PRO A 14 -37.87 14.02 -0.02
CA PRO A 14 -38.35 12.83 0.69
C PRO A 14 -39.82 12.87 1.14
N ARG A 15 -40.48 11.70 1.26
CA ARG A 15 -41.25 11.23 2.45
C ARG A 15 -42.08 9.95 2.22
N ASN A 16 -41.92 9.04 3.19
CA ASN A 16 -42.91 8.24 3.94
C ASN A 16 -43.73 7.08 3.32
N ASN A 17 -43.54 5.93 4.02
CA ASN A 17 -44.51 4.94 4.52
C ASN A 17 -45.08 3.86 3.58
N LEU A 18 -44.54 2.64 3.69
CA LEU A 18 -45.31 1.37 3.62
C LEU A 18 -44.59 0.24 4.41
N PRO A 19 -45.33 -0.79 4.89
CA PRO A 19 -45.04 -1.60 6.09
C PRO A 19 -44.16 -2.85 5.83
N PRO A 20 -43.71 -3.58 6.87
CA PRO A 20 -42.71 -4.63 6.69
C PRO A 20 -43.34 -5.94 6.21
N PRO A 21 -42.64 -6.76 5.40
CA PRO A 21 -43.11 -8.10 5.10
C PRO A 21 -42.67 -9.10 6.18
N SER A 22 -43.58 -10.00 6.50
CA SER A 22 -43.49 -11.12 7.43
C SER A 22 -42.29 -12.03 7.18
N ASN A 23 -41.53 -12.35 8.24
CA ASN A 23 -40.50 -13.39 8.21
C ASN A 23 -41.11 -14.76 8.58
N SER A 24 -41.23 -15.63 7.59
CA SER A 24 -41.38 -17.08 7.77
C SER A 24 -39.99 -17.76 7.77
N GLN A 25 -39.89 -18.79 8.60
CA GLN A 25 -38.72 -19.59 8.95
C GLN A 25 -37.81 -20.04 7.80
N GLY A 26 -36.51 -20.02 8.09
CA GLY A 26 -35.65 -21.19 7.95
C GLY A 26 -34.88 -21.30 6.65
N ASP A 27 -33.63 -20.81 6.65
CA ASP A 27 -32.55 -21.62 6.08
C ASP A 27 -31.19 -21.28 6.68
N ASN A 28 -30.46 -22.35 6.98
CA ASN A 28 -29.16 -22.37 7.65
C ASN A 28 -28.08 -21.95 6.64
N SER A 29 -27.78 -20.65 6.54
CA SER A 29 -26.59 -20.16 5.83
C SER A 29 -25.53 -19.75 6.84
N THR A 30 -24.45 -20.54 6.90
CA THR A 30 -23.19 -20.20 7.55
C THR A 30 -22.73 -18.81 7.08
N PRO A 31 -22.39 -17.86 7.97
CA PRO A 31 -21.94 -16.56 7.54
C PRO A 31 -20.55 -16.72 6.93
N SER A 32 -20.47 -16.58 5.60
CA SER A 32 -19.22 -16.26 4.92
C SER A 32 -18.68 -14.99 5.59
N THR A 33 -17.61 -15.14 6.37
CA THR A 33 -16.94 -14.02 7.01
C THR A 33 -16.17 -13.26 5.93
N SER A 34 -16.89 -12.49 5.11
CA SER A 34 -16.23 -11.42 4.36
C SER A 34 -15.71 -10.43 5.41
N PRO A 35 -14.40 -10.11 5.39
CA PRO A 35 -13.87 -9.10 6.30
C PRO A 35 -14.62 -7.79 6.03
N ASN A 36 -15.21 -7.21 7.09
CA ASN A 36 -15.88 -5.92 7.00
C ASN A 36 -14.81 -4.84 6.78
N VAL A 37 -14.65 -4.41 5.53
CA VAL A 37 -13.63 -3.44 5.11
C VAL A 37 -13.73 -2.14 5.92
N SER A 38 -14.94 -1.67 6.20
CA SER A 38 -15.16 -0.45 7.01
C SER A 38 -14.64 -0.64 8.43
N ARG A 39 -14.86 -1.81 9.04
CA ARG A 39 -14.33 -2.11 10.37
C ARG A 39 -12.80 -2.16 10.40
N GLU A 40 -12.18 -2.80 9.41
CA GLU A 40 -10.71 -2.87 9.31
C GLU A 40 -10.10 -1.48 9.12
N TYR A 41 -10.76 -0.62 8.34
CA TYR A 41 -10.40 0.78 8.17
C TYR A 41 -10.46 1.56 9.48
N ASP A 42 -11.57 1.48 10.22
CA ASP A 42 -11.74 2.18 11.50
C ASP A 42 -10.67 1.77 12.51
N LEU A 43 -10.36 0.46 12.56
CA LEU A 43 -9.29 -0.07 13.41
C LEU A 43 -7.90 0.43 12.99
N ALA A 44 -7.65 0.61 11.70
CA ALA A 44 -6.37 1.13 11.20
C ALA A 44 -6.16 2.58 11.62
N VAL A 45 -7.16 3.45 11.41
CA VAL A 45 -7.06 4.88 11.75
C VAL A 45 -6.97 5.11 13.27
N GLN A 46 -7.58 4.24 14.07
CA GLN A 46 -7.51 4.30 15.55
C GLN A 46 -6.23 3.67 16.12
N ALA A 47 -5.39 3.03 15.30
CA ALA A 47 -4.20 2.34 15.78
C ALA A 47 -3.16 3.33 16.33
N PRO A 48 -2.51 3.03 17.47
CA PRO A 48 -1.42 3.88 18.00
C PRO A 48 -0.29 4.11 16.99
N SER A 49 0.08 3.06 16.24
CA SER A 49 1.11 3.13 15.20
C SER A 49 0.72 4.01 14.01
N TYR A 50 -0.58 4.18 13.73
CA TYR A 50 -1.05 5.14 12.73
C TYR A 50 -0.80 6.59 13.21
N ASN A 51 -1.12 6.88 14.47
CA ASN A 51 -0.88 8.20 15.06
C ASN A 51 0.62 8.52 15.17
N GLU A 52 1.45 7.53 15.47
CA GLU A 52 2.92 7.69 15.47
C GLU A 52 3.44 8.10 14.08
N ILE A 53 2.99 7.42 13.01
CA ILE A 53 3.31 7.78 11.62
C ILE A 53 2.95 9.24 11.34
N LEU A 54 1.76 9.70 11.77
CA LEU A 54 1.36 11.11 11.63
C LEU A 54 2.39 12.04 12.29
N THR A 55 2.75 11.76 13.54
CA THR A 55 3.66 12.63 14.31
C THR A 55 5.06 12.73 13.71
N ILE A 56 5.53 11.69 13.03
CA ILE A 56 6.85 11.67 12.40
C ILE A 56 6.84 12.43 11.06
N ILE A 57 5.76 12.33 10.28
CA ILE A 57 5.68 12.88 8.92
C ILE A 57 5.22 14.36 8.92
N GLN A 58 4.42 14.77 9.90
CA GLN A 58 3.86 16.13 9.98
C GLN A 58 4.81 17.30 10.32
N PRO A 59 5.99 17.14 10.96
CA PRO A 59 6.86 18.28 11.32
C PRO A 59 7.13 19.21 10.13
N PRO A 60 7.23 20.53 10.35
CA PRO A 60 7.42 21.48 9.27
C PRO A 60 8.80 21.30 8.64
N LEU A 61 8.82 20.88 7.37
CA LEU A 61 10.00 21.06 6.51
C LEU A 61 10.31 22.55 6.42
N GLN A 62 11.56 22.93 6.68
CA GLN A 62 12.08 24.25 6.34
C GLN A 62 12.14 24.34 4.83
N LEU A 63 11.04 24.75 4.21
CA LEU A 63 10.89 24.79 2.76
C LEU A 63 11.63 26.02 2.20
N HIS A 64 12.96 26.01 2.23
CA HIS A 64 13.77 26.94 1.45
C HIS A 64 14.13 26.25 0.12
N ASN A 65 13.52 26.74 -0.97
CA ASN A 65 13.91 26.50 -2.36
C ASN A 65 13.59 25.14 -3.02
N ILE A 66 12.39 24.58 -2.83
CA ILE A 66 11.87 23.59 -3.81
C ILE A 66 11.24 24.34 -4.98
N GLN A 67 12.08 24.95 -5.82
CA GLN A 67 11.74 25.04 -7.24
C GLN A 67 11.86 23.62 -7.76
N ILE A 68 10.74 23.05 -8.22
CA ILE A 68 10.70 21.77 -8.90
C ILE A 68 11.60 21.92 -10.15
N GLN A 69 12.86 21.53 -10.01
CA GLN A 69 13.82 21.50 -11.09
C GLN A 69 13.68 20.11 -11.72
N GLN A 70 12.89 20.00 -12.78
CA GLN A 70 12.96 18.85 -13.71
C GLN A 70 14.26 18.85 -14.55
N GLN A 71 15.36 19.38 -14.03
CA GLN A 71 16.66 19.31 -14.67
C GLN A 71 17.70 18.83 -13.67
N GLN A 72 18.29 17.70 -14.03
CA GLN A 72 19.50 17.16 -13.44
C GLN A 72 20.53 18.26 -13.17
N ASP A 73 21.23 18.04 -12.05
CA ASP A 73 22.51 18.61 -11.64
C ASP A 73 22.49 19.71 -10.55
N GLU A 74 23.00 19.30 -9.37
CA GLU A 74 23.79 20.08 -8.38
C GLU A 74 23.18 20.57 -7.05
N HIS A 75 22.01 20.10 -6.59
CA HIS A 75 21.55 20.38 -5.21
C HIS A 75 20.86 19.21 -4.47
N ASP A 76 21.33 17.97 -4.68
CA ASP A 76 20.64 16.75 -4.21
C ASP A 76 21.03 16.22 -2.81
N GLU A 77 22.12 16.67 -2.18
CA GLU A 77 22.62 15.95 -0.99
C GLU A 77 21.87 16.25 0.33
N ASP A 78 21.30 17.45 0.50
CA ASP A 78 20.68 17.86 1.78
C ASP A 78 19.20 17.44 1.88
N ASP A 79 18.44 17.51 0.78
CA ASP A 79 17.01 17.10 0.75
C ASP A 79 16.85 15.57 0.79
N ASP A 80 17.77 14.82 0.14
CA ASP A 80 17.79 13.35 0.22
C ASP A 80 18.11 12.87 1.65
N SER A 81 19.02 13.55 2.37
CA SER A 81 19.35 13.19 3.76
C SER A 81 18.13 13.28 4.68
N HIS A 82 17.37 14.38 4.62
CA HIS A 82 16.17 14.55 5.44
C HIS A 82 15.06 13.55 5.12
N HIS A 83 14.83 13.27 3.83
CA HIS A 83 13.84 12.25 3.43
C HIS A 83 14.24 10.86 3.93
N ARG A 84 15.53 10.51 3.87
CA ARG A 84 16.05 9.24 4.38
C ARG A 84 15.97 9.14 5.89
N ASP A 85 16.16 10.24 6.62
CA ASP A 85 15.99 10.29 8.07
C ASP A 85 14.53 10.06 8.49
N ILE A 86 13.57 10.68 7.78
CA ILE A 86 12.14 10.46 8.02
C ILE A 86 11.78 9.00 7.69
N LEU A 87 12.24 8.46 6.55
CA LEU A 87 11.99 7.06 6.20
C LEU A 87 12.53 6.09 7.25
N THR A 88 13.72 6.35 7.78
CA THR A 88 14.33 5.52 8.82
C THR A 88 13.49 5.49 10.10
N GLN A 89 12.81 6.60 10.42
CA GLN A 89 11.93 6.70 11.59
C GLN A 89 10.55 6.07 11.33
N VAL A 90 9.96 6.35 10.16
CA VAL A 90 8.60 5.90 9.82
C VAL A 90 8.55 4.40 9.52
N LEU A 91 9.56 3.84 8.85
CA LEU A 91 9.57 2.43 8.49
C LEU A 91 9.76 1.56 9.73
N GLN A 92 8.80 0.68 9.98
CA GLN A 92 8.82 -0.24 11.11
C GLN A 92 8.56 -1.68 10.63
N PRO A 93 9.52 -2.61 10.77
CA PRO A 93 10.94 -2.40 11.12
C PRO A 93 11.68 -1.51 10.11
N ASP A 94 12.73 -0.82 10.57
CA ASP A 94 13.60 0.01 9.74
C ASP A 94 14.51 -0.83 8.83
N SER A 95 15.16 -0.17 7.85
CA SER A 95 15.99 -0.85 6.85
C SER A 95 17.23 -1.53 7.45
N ASN A 96 17.82 -0.98 8.51
CA ASN A 96 18.97 -1.60 9.20
C ASN A 96 18.55 -2.86 9.95
N SER A 97 17.45 -2.81 10.69
CA SER A 97 16.87 -3.97 11.38
C SER A 97 16.56 -5.12 10.40
N VAL A 98 16.01 -4.80 9.23
CA VAL A 98 15.77 -5.78 8.16
C VAL A 98 17.09 -6.36 7.65
N ARG A 99 18.07 -5.51 7.32
CA ARG A 99 19.38 -5.93 6.80
C ARG A 99 20.13 -6.83 7.78
N GLU A 100 20.16 -6.49 9.06
CA GLU A 100 20.80 -7.28 10.11
C GLU A 100 20.12 -8.67 10.25
N THR A 101 18.78 -8.68 10.25
CA THR A 101 18.02 -9.93 10.33
C THR A 101 18.28 -10.81 9.10
N LEU A 102 18.35 -10.22 7.91
CA LEU A 102 18.61 -10.95 6.67
C LEU A 102 20.07 -11.40 6.52
N ALA A 103 21.04 -10.68 7.09
CA ALA A 103 22.45 -11.08 7.09
C ALA A 103 22.68 -12.43 7.81
N ASN A 104 21.86 -12.73 8.81
CA ASN A 104 21.86 -14.01 9.52
C ASN A 104 21.16 -15.14 8.74
N ALA A 105 20.44 -14.82 7.65
CA ALA A 105 19.78 -15.79 6.80
C ALA A 105 20.72 -16.27 5.68
N LYS A 106 20.40 -17.41 5.04
CA LYS A 106 21.19 -17.92 3.90
C LYS A 106 21.07 -16.94 2.72
N PRO A 107 22.14 -16.22 2.30
CA PRO A 107 22.02 -15.06 1.39
C PRO A 107 21.43 -15.42 0.03
N GLU A 108 21.75 -16.61 -0.49
CA GLU A 108 21.39 -17.05 -1.84
C GLU A 108 20.16 -17.96 -1.92
N SER A 109 19.34 -18.00 -0.86
CA SER A 109 18.13 -18.81 -0.92
C SER A 109 17.04 -18.09 -1.72
N ALA A 110 16.30 -18.85 -2.55
CA ALA A 110 15.15 -18.30 -3.28
C ALA A 110 14.13 -17.60 -2.36
N LEU A 111 14.01 -18.07 -1.11
CA LEU A 111 13.17 -17.45 -0.09
C LEU A 111 13.72 -16.09 0.35
N THR A 112 15.01 -16.02 0.66
CA THR A 112 15.70 -14.78 1.05
C THR A 112 15.53 -13.73 -0.05
N ARG A 113 15.72 -14.10 -1.32
CA ARG A 113 15.52 -13.19 -2.46
C ARG A 113 14.09 -12.65 -2.57
N LEU A 114 13.07 -13.50 -2.36
CA LEU A 114 11.67 -13.05 -2.41
C LEU A 114 11.33 -12.11 -1.25
N VAL A 115 11.87 -12.41 -0.07
CA VAL A 115 11.70 -11.61 1.13
C VAL A 115 12.43 -10.27 1.01
N SER A 116 13.67 -10.24 0.53
CA SER A 116 14.41 -9.01 0.24
C SER A 116 13.65 -8.14 -0.76
N SER A 117 13.21 -8.72 -1.88
CA SER A 117 12.41 -7.99 -2.88
C SER A 117 11.12 -7.40 -2.30
N TYR A 118 10.48 -8.08 -1.34
CA TYR A 118 9.34 -7.51 -0.62
C TYR A 118 9.74 -6.26 0.18
N PHE A 119 10.82 -6.34 0.96
CA PHE A 119 11.29 -5.20 1.76
C PHE A 119 11.72 -4.03 0.89
N ASP A 120 12.44 -4.29 -0.21
CA ASP A 120 12.88 -3.28 -1.17
C ASP A 120 11.67 -2.56 -1.82
N HIS A 121 10.66 -3.32 -2.28
CA HIS A 121 9.45 -2.73 -2.83
C HIS A 121 8.66 -1.94 -1.78
N SER A 122 8.62 -2.43 -0.54
CA SER A 122 7.92 -1.72 0.55
C SER A 122 8.61 -0.40 0.93
N GLU A 123 9.94 -0.37 0.91
CA GLU A 123 10.73 0.85 1.14
C GLU A 123 10.54 1.84 -0.02
N THR A 124 10.54 1.36 -1.26
CA THR A 124 10.24 2.18 -2.45
C THR A 124 8.83 2.78 -2.38
N THR A 125 7.83 2.01 -1.95
CA THR A 125 6.46 2.51 -1.74
C THR A 125 6.42 3.60 -0.68
N SER A 126 7.11 3.40 0.44
CA SER A 126 7.19 4.39 1.52
C SER A 126 7.88 5.68 1.08
N HIS A 127 8.94 5.58 0.28
CA HIS A 127 9.59 6.75 -0.33
C HIS A 127 8.62 7.53 -1.23
N LEU A 128 7.90 6.84 -2.13
CA LEU A 128 6.88 7.48 -2.97
C LEU A 128 5.79 8.16 -2.11
N CYS A 129 5.36 7.52 -1.03
CA CYS A 129 4.36 8.09 -0.11
C CYS A 129 4.86 9.38 0.55
N LEU A 130 6.14 9.49 0.93
CA LEU A 130 6.71 10.74 1.45
C LEU A 130 6.77 11.84 0.38
N LEU A 131 7.21 11.51 -0.83
CA LEU A 131 7.23 12.48 -1.93
C LEU A 131 5.83 13.04 -2.20
N LEU A 132 4.82 12.17 -2.21
CA LEU A 132 3.42 12.58 -2.39
C LEU A 132 2.92 13.43 -1.23
N PHE A 133 3.33 13.13 0.01
CA PHE A 133 2.98 13.96 1.15
C PHE A 133 3.53 15.39 1.01
N ASN A 134 4.78 15.53 0.57
CA ASN A 134 5.38 16.82 0.29
C ASN A 134 4.69 17.54 -0.88
N THR A 135 4.32 16.78 -1.91
CA THR A 135 3.54 17.28 -3.04
C THR A 135 2.20 17.86 -2.61
N VAL A 136 1.48 17.21 -1.67
CA VAL A 136 0.25 17.73 -1.09
C VAL A 136 0.49 19.08 -0.40
N ARG A 137 1.59 19.23 0.34
CA ARG A 137 1.95 20.51 0.99
C ARG A 137 2.24 21.61 -0.02
N ILE A 138 3.01 21.30 -1.06
CA ILE A 138 3.33 22.22 -2.16
C ILE A 138 2.03 22.67 -2.86
N ALA A 139 1.13 21.73 -3.16
CA ALA A 139 -0.15 22.04 -3.77
C ALA A 139 -1.00 22.97 -2.89
N ARG A 140 -1.10 22.71 -1.58
CA ARG A 140 -1.81 23.61 -0.65
C ARG A 140 -1.21 25.02 -0.63
N GLN A 141 0.12 25.13 -0.61
CA GLN A 141 0.80 26.43 -0.65
C GLN A 141 0.56 27.17 -1.97
N MET A 142 0.61 26.46 -3.09
CA MET A 142 0.35 27.02 -4.42
C MET A 142 -1.07 27.60 -4.53
N TYR A 143 -2.07 26.91 -3.98
CA TYR A 143 -3.47 27.35 -4.02
C TYR A 143 -3.83 28.39 -2.94
N LYS A 144 -3.09 28.42 -1.82
CA LYS A 144 -3.43 29.25 -0.66
C LYS A 144 -3.69 30.73 -0.97
N PRO A 145 -2.84 31.45 -1.74
CA PRO A 145 -3.09 32.86 -2.02
C PRO A 145 -4.41 33.11 -2.76
N ILE A 146 -4.76 32.25 -3.72
CA ILE A 146 -6.02 32.35 -4.46
C ILE A 146 -7.20 31.99 -3.56
N SER A 147 -7.09 30.90 -2.79
CA SER A 147 -8.09 30.48 -1.82
C SER A 147 -8.41 31.58 -0.81
N ASP A 148 -7.38 32.16 -0.19
CA ASP A 148 -7.52 33.20 0.82
C ASP A 148 -8.21 34.43 0.20
N PHE A 149 -7.86 34.80 -1.04
CA PHE A 149 -8.52 35.88 -1.76
C PHE A 149 -9.98 35.57 -2.09
N ILE A 150 -10.31 34.37 -2.59
CA ILE A 150 -11.69 33.98 -2.90
C ILE A 150 -12.58 33.98 -1.65
N SER A 151 -12.01 33.62 -0.49
CA SER A 151 -12.73 33.51 0.78
C SER A 151 -13.24 34.84 1.34
N VAL A 152 -12.60 35.96 0.98
CA VAL A 152 -12.99 37.31 1.42
C VAL A 152 -13.87 38.05 0.40
N LEU A 153 -14.06 37.47 -0.78
CA LEU A 153 -14.91 38.05 -1.82
C LEU A 153 -16.39 37.71 -1.58
N PRO A 154 -17.34 38.60 -1.93
CA PRO A 154 -18.76 38.27 -1.91
C PRO A 154 -19.08 37.02 -2.74
N ASP A 155 -20.11 36.29 -2.34
CA ASP A 155 -20.59 35.11 -3.09
C ASP A 155 -21.00 35.47 -4.52
N ASP A 156 -21.53 36.67 -4.72
CA ASP A 156 -21.88 37.22 -6.04
C ASP A 156 -20.63 37.76 -6.77
N SER A 157 -19.95 36.87 -7.49
CA SER A 157 -18.74 37.18 -8.29
C SER A 157 -18.98 38.22 -9.40
N SER A 158 -20.24 38.52 -9.74
CA SER A 158 -20.63 39.57 -10.71
C SER A 158 -20.29 41.00 -10.24
N SER A 159 -19.97 41.18 -8.95
CA SER A 159 -19.76 42.49 -8.32
C SER A 159 -18.28 42.94 -8.20
N LEU A 160 -17.29 42.13 -8.60
CA LEU A 160 -15.86 42.45 -8.38
C LEU A 160 -15.45 43.84 -8.89
N SER A 161 -14.87 44.67 -8.04
CA SER A 161 -14.29 45.96 -8.43
C SER A 161 -13.03 45.79 -9.30
N GLN A 162 -12.63 46.83 -10.05
CA GLN A 162 -11.41 46.76 -10.86
C GLN A 162 -10.14 46.50 -10.02
N PRO A 163 -9.94 47.10 -8.84
CA PRO A 163 -8.80 46.77 -7.99
C PRO A 163 -8.76 45.29 -7.58
N GLN A 164 -9.91 44.69 -7.24
CA GLN A 164 -10.01 43.26 -6.96
C GLN A 164 -9.66 42.41 -8.18
N CYS A 165 -10.06 42.83 -9.37
CA CYS A 165 -9.67 42.14 -10.61
C CYS A 165 -8.15 42.22 -10.83
N ASN A 166 -7.54 43.38 -10.60
CA ASN A 166 -6.08 43.53 -10.71
C ASN A 166 -5.35 42.62 -9.71
N THR A 167 -5.80 42.56 -8.44
CA THR A 167 -5.26 41.64 -7.44
C THR A 167 -5.39 40.18 -7.89
N ALA A 168 -6.57 39.77 -8.37
CA ALA A 168 -6.79 38.42 -8.85
C ALA A 168 -5.86 38.07 -10.02
N TYR A 169 -5.68 38.99 -10.97
CA TYR A 169 -4.76 38.83 -12.08
C TYR A 169 -3.32 38.61 -11.59
N ASP A 170 -2.85 39.40 -10.63
CA ASP A 170 -1.50 39.26 -10.10
C ASP A 170 -1.30 37.93 -9.34
N LEU A 171 -2.34 37.42 -8.66
CA LEU A 171 -2.36 36.08 -8.06
C LEU A 171 -2.37 34.97 -9.12
N PHE A 172 -3.12 35.14 -10.21
CA PHE A 172 -3.14 34.22 -11.35
C PHE A 172 -1.77 34.13 -12.03
N VAL A 173 -1.05 35.24 -12.17
CA VAL A 173 0.33 35.24 -12.66
C VAL A 173 1.22 34.41 -11.75
N GLN A 174 1.11 34.57 -10.43
CA GLN A 174 1.89 33.79 -9.46
C GLN A 174 1.57 32.29 -9.55
N PHE A 175 0.29 31.94 -9.53
CA PHE A 175 -0.17 30.55 -9.64
C PHE A 175 0.27 29.90 -10.96
N ASN A 176 0.20 30.63 -12.07
CA ASN A 176 0.57 30.07 -13.37
C ASN A 176 2.06 29.74 -13.50
N ARG A 177 2.94 30.40 -12.71
CA ARG A 177 4.39 30.13 -12.69
C ARG A 177 4.75 28.77 -12.10
N HIS A 178 3.91 28.22 -11.22
CA HIS A 178 4.16 26.92 -10.62
C HIS A 178 3.80 25.80 -11.59
N GLU A 179 4.63 24.77 -11.72
CA GLU A 179 4.27 23.58 -12.48
C GLU A 179 3.19 22.76 -11.76
N ASN A 180 2.57 21.82 -12.47
CA ASN A 180 1.66 20.88 -11.83
C ASN A 180 2.47 19.93 -10.93
N PRO A 181 2.26 19.94 -9.60
CA PRO A 181 3.08 19.12 -8.71
C PRO A 181 2.72 17.62 -8.81
N PHE A 182 1.60 17.24 -9.42
CA PHE A 182 1.09 15.86 -9.46
C PHE A 182 1.52 15.03 -10.69
N VAL A 183 2.64 15.36 -11.33
CA VAL A 183 3.15 14.59 -12.48
C VAL A 183 4.03 13.41 -12.00
N PHE A 184 3.46 12.20 -11.93
CA PHE A 184 4.14 11.01 -11.40
C PHE A 184 4.14 9.81 -12.36
N PRO A 185 5.28 9.40 -12.95
CA PRO A 185 5.32 8.24 -13.83
C PRO A 185 5.48 6.89 -13.11
N HIS A 186 5.80 6.87 -11.82
CA HIS A 186 6.37 5.68 -11.15
C HIS A 186 5.36 4.61 -10.64
N PHE A 187 4.05 4.89 -10.65
CA PHE A 187 3.04 3.98 -10.08
C PHE A 187 2.91 2.65 -10.84
N HIS A 188 3.09 2.65 -12.15
CA HIS A 188 2.99 1.43 -12.97
C HIS A 188 4.11 0.43 -12.63
N THR A 189 5.33 0.93 -12.45
CA THR A 189 6.51 0.11 -12.10
C THR A 189 6.33 -0.58 -10.75
N LEU A 190 5.86 0.15 -9.73
CA LEU A 190 5.59 -0.42 -8.40
C LEU A 190 4.48 -1.47 -8.44
N ARG A 191 3.41 -1.23 -9.19
CA ARG A 191 2.30 -2.19 -9.31
C ARG A 191 2.75 -3.48 -9.96
N ASN A 192 3.55 -3.37 -11.03
CA ASN A 192 4.13 -4.52 -11.71
C ASN A 192 5.09 -5.27 -10.79
N SER A 193 5.93 -4.57 -10.02
CA SER A 193 6.89 -5.20 -9.11
C SER A 193 6.19 -6.02 -8.01
N PHE A 194 5.11 -5.50 -7.41
CA PHE A 194 4.29 -6.25 -6.45
C PHE A 194 3.51 -7.40 -7.09
N SER A 195 2.98 -7.22 -8.30
CA SER A 195 2.29 -8.27 -9.05
C SER A 195 3.23 -9.45 -9.35
N ASP A 196 4.43 -9.16 -9.85
CA ASP A 196 5.46 -10.14 -10.14
C ASP A 196 5.92 -10.87 -8.87
N LEU A 197 6.12 -10.13 -7.79
CA LEU A 197 6.48 -10.69 -6.49
C LEU A 197 5.39 -11.62 -5.97
N LYS A 198 4.11 -11.18 -6.01
CA LYS A 198 2.95 -11.99 -5.63
C LYS A 198 2.86 -13.27 -6.46
N HIS A 199 3.14 -13.19 -7.76
CA HIS A 199 3.16 -14.36 -8.64
C HIS A 199 4.25 -15.35 -8.22
N LYS A 200 5.49 -14.87 -8.00
CA LYS A 200 6.63 -15.72 -7.58
C LYS A 200 6.40 -16.35 -6.20
N ILE A 201 5.87 -15.59 -5.25
CA ILE A 201 5.48 -16.10 -3.91
C ILE A 201 4.44 -17.21 -4.05
N ASN A 202 3.41 -17.01 -4.88
CA ASN A 202 2.36 -18.00 -5.09
C ASN A 202 2.87 -19.32 -5.68
N ILE A 203 3.79 -19.25 -6.64
CA ILE A 203 4.47 -20.42 -7.19
C ILE A 203 5.18 -21.18 -6.07
N ASP A 204 5.96 -20.49 -5.24
CA ASP A 204 6.74 -21.12 -4.19
C ASP A 204 5.88 -21.66 -3.04
N ARG A 205 4.76 -21.00 -2.69
CA ARG A 205 3.77 -21.54 -1.75
C ARG A 205 3.19 -22.86 -2.23
N ARG A 206 2.85 -22.97 -3.52
CA ARG A 206 2.36 -24.23 -4.11
C ARG A 206 3.41 -25.33 -4.00
N LYS A 207 4.69 -25.03 -4.30
CA LYS A 207 5.80 -25.98 -4.15
C LYS A 207 5.97 -26.41 -2.69
N CYS A 208 5.95 -25.49 -1.72
CA CYS A 208 6.04 -25.81 -0.29
C CYS A 208 4.89 -26.71 0.15
N ARG A 209 3.65 -26.37 -0.20
CA ARG A 209 2.46 -27.20 0.11
C ARG A 209 2.60 -28.60 -0.47
N HIS A 210 3.10 -28.74 -1.69
CA HIS A 210 3.36 -30.05 -2.30
C HIS A 210 4.42 -30.85 -1.53
N ARG A 211 5.56 -30.24 -1.18
CA ARG A 211 6.64 -30.89 -0.41
C ARG A 211 6.17 -31.31 0.99
N ILE A 212 5.39 -30.48 1.67
CA ILE A 212 4.81 -30.81 2.99
C ILE A 212 3.92 -32.06 2.88
N ARG A 213 3.09 -32.15 1.83
CA ARG A 213 2.26 -33.34 1.56
C ARG A 213 3.12 -34.57 1.30
N LEU A 214 4.19 -34.44 0.51
CA LEU A 214 5.14 -35.52 0.24
C LEU A 214 5.81 -36.02 1.53
N PHE A 215 6.34 -35.13 2.37
CA PHE A 215 6.96 -35.52 3.64
C PHE A 215 5.96 -36.15 4.62
N ARG A 216 4.70 -35.72 4.61
CA ARG A 216 3.62 -36.37 5.37
C ARG A 216 3.42 -37.81 4.90
N ARG A 217 3.30 -38.03 3.58
CA ARG A 217 3.17 -39.37 2.99
C ARG A 217 4.38 -40.25 3.28
N ALA A 218 5.60 -39.72 3.15
CA ALA A 218 6.83 -40.44 3.48
C ALA A 218 6.88 -40.85 4.96
N THR A 219 6.43 -39.97 5.88
CA THR A 219 6.35 -40.30 7.32
C THR A 219 5.36 -41.43 7.59
N ILE A 220 4.20 -41.44 6.90
CA ILE A 220 3.21 -42.52 7.01
C ILE A 220 3.77 -43.81 6.44
N GLY A 221 4.41 -43.77 5.27
CA GLY A 221 5.07 -44.94 4.67
C GLY A 221 6.16 -45.54 5.58
N CYS A 222 7.00 -44.69 6.17
CA CYS A 222 8.01 -45.12 7.15
C CYS A 222 7.38 -45.77 8.38
N ALA A 223 6.23 -45.26 8.85
CA ALA A 223 5.49 -45.85 9.97
C ALA A 223 4.99 -47.26 9.63
N LEU A 224 4.41 -47.44 8.44
CA LEU A 224 3.95 -48.74 7.96
C LEU A 224 5.11 -49.73 7.78
N CYS A 225 6.23 -49.30 7.20
CA CYS A 225 7.42 -50.15 7.06
C CYS A 225 7.98 -50.56 8.44
N ALA A 226 8.03 -49.64 9.40
CA ALA A 226 8.49 -49.95 10.75
C ALA A 226 7.60 -51.00 11.43
N LEU A 227 6.27 -50.86 11.32
CA LEU A 227 5.32 -51.86 11.83
C LEU A 227 5.51 -53.22 11.17
N ALA A 228 5.70 -53.26 9.85
CA ALA A 228 5.97 -54.49 9.12
C ALA A 228 7.31 -55.15 9.55
N THR A 229 8.36 -54.35 9.79
CA THR A 229 9.63 -54.90 10.29
C THR A 229 9.51 -55.44 11.71
N VAL A 230 8.72 -54.81 12.58
CA VAL A 230 8.47 -55.29 13.94
C VAL A 230 7.68 -56.59 13.91
N SER A 231 6.64 -56.69 13.09
CA SER A 231 5.86 -57.93 12.97
C SER A 231 6.70 -59.09 12.41
N ILE A 232 7.53 -58.84 11.39
CA ILE A 232 8.47 -59.84 10.86
C ILE A 232 9.49 -60.23 11.95
N ALA A 233 10.08 -59.26 12.64
CA ALA A 233 11.07 -59.50 13.69
C ALA A 233 10.51 -60.40 14.80
N VAL A 234 9.29 -60.11 15.30
CA VAL A 234 8.61 -60.92 16.33
C VAL A 234 8.42 -62.37 15.86
N VAL A 235 7.98 -62.58 14.61
CA VAL A 235 7.81 -63.93 14.04
C VAL A 235 9.15 -64.65 13.92
N THR A 236 10.21 -63.98 13.45
CA THR A 236 11.56 -64.58 13.34
C THR A 236 12.23 -64.83 14.69
N THR A 237 12.00 -64.02 15.72
CA THR A 237 12.52 -64.28 17.09
C THR A 237 11.90 -65.50 17.75
N VAL A 238 10.68 -65.89 17.34
CA VAL A 238 10.06 -67.15 17.77
C VAL A 238 10.72 -68.36 17.08
N ILE A 239 11.37 -68.17 15.92
CA ILE A 239 11.90 -69.26 15.08
C ILE A 239 13.43 -69.41 15.22
N VAL A 240 14.19 -68.34 15.49
CA VAL A 240 15.66 -68.38 15.51
C VAL A 240 16.20 -67.77 16.79
N ALA A 241 16.44 -68.62 17.79
CA ALA A 241 17.44 -68.33 18.79
C ALA A 241 18.82 -68.33 18.10
N THR A 242 19.62 -67.31 18.38
CA THR A 242 21.05 -67.14 18.08
C THR A 242 21.49 -66.50 16.75
N HIS A 243 22.06 -65.29 16.93
CA HIS A 243 23.02 -64.52 16.10
C HIS A 243 22.53 -63.65 14.92
N ALA A 244 22.95 -62.38 15.00
CA ALA A 244 22.95 -61.29 14.01
C ALA A 244 21.70 -60.39 13.88
N SER A 245 21.39 -59.62 14.94
CA SER A 245 20.36 -58.55 14.91
C SER A 245 20.91 -57.17 15.31
N ILE A 246 22.09 -56.76 14.82
CA ILE A 246 22.68 -55.45 15.18
C ILE A 246 22.49 -54.38 14.06
N GLY A 247 22.13 -54.77 12.83
CA GLY A 247 22.02 -53.83 11.70
C GLY A 247 20.68 -53.07 11.55
N PHE A 248 19.55 -53.67 11.93
CA PHE A 248 18.22 -53.12 11.60
C PHE A 248 17.73 -52.04 12.56
N ALA A 249 18.17 -52.03 13.83
CA ALA A 249 17.74 -51.05 14.82
C ALA A 249 18.27 -49.62 14.52
N ALA A 250 19.37 -49.48 13.77
CA ALA A 250 20.00 -48.19 13.49
C ALA A 250 19.32 -47.39 12.36
N MET A 251 18.56 -48.02 11.46
CA MET A 251 17.88 -47.34 10.34
C MET A 251 16.54 -46.68 10.73
N VAL A 252 15.85 -47.23 11.73
CA VAL A 252 14.51 -46.77 12.16
C VAL A 252 14.50 -45.30 12.63
N PRO A 253 15.46 -44.79 13.43
CA PRO A 253 15.48 -43.38 13.84
C PRO A 253 15.66 -42.41 12.67
N PHE A 254 16.38 -42.81 11.61
CA PHE A 254 16.65 -41.99 10.44
C PHE A 254 15.40 -41.82 9.56
N CYS A 255 14.63 -42.89 9.37
CA CYS A 255 13.39 -42.86 8.57
C CYS A 255 12.34 -41.88 9.12
N PHE A 256 12.26 -41.68 10.45
CA PHE A 256 11.30 -40.74 11.05
C PHE A 256 11.85 -39.33 11.22
N ARG A 257 13.15 -39.15 11.53
CA ARG A 257 13.70 -37.84 11.92
C ARG A 257 13.90 -36.91 10.71
N PHE A 258 14.29 -37.46 9.56
CA PHE A 258 14.56 -36.69 8.35
C PHE A 258 13.31 -36.04 7.72
N PRO A 259 12.23 -36.77 7.40
CA PRO A 259 11.03 -36.17 6.83
C PRO A 259 10.35 -35.20 7.80
N LYS A 260 10.42 -35.45 9.12
CA LYS A 260 9.91 -34.52 10.14
C LYS A 260 10.67 -33.20 10.16
N LYS A 261 12.01 -33.21 10.14
CA LYS A 261 12.84 -31.99 10.08
C LYS A 261 12.57 -31.20 8.80
N LYS A 262 12.58 -31.85 7.63
CA LYS A 262 12.32 -31.19 6.34
C LYS A 262 10.91 -30.61 6.26
N LYS A 263 9.89 -31.31 6.80
CA LYS A 263 8.52 -30.81 6.90
C LYS A 263 8.44 -29.56 7.77
N ARG A 264 9.11 -29.52 8.93
CA ARG A 264 9.14 -28.32 9.80
C ARG A 264 9.75 -27.12 9.07
N LYS A 265 10.83 -27.33 8.33
CA LYS A 265 11.47 -26.29 7.51
C LYS A 265 10.56 -25.76 6.40
N GLU A 266 9.86 -26.64 5.69
CA GLU A 266 8.89 -26.22 4.65
C GLU A 266 7.66 -25.51 5.24
N LEU A 267 7.22 -25.88 6.46
CA LEU A 267 6.16 -25.16 7.18
C LEU A 267 6.60 -23.76 7.59
N ALA A 268 7.82 -23.61 8.09
CA ALA A 268 8.41 -22.31 8.41
C ALA A 268 8.51 -21.42 7.15
N ARG A 269 9.00 -21.97 6.05
CA ARG A 269 9.02 -21.28 4.76
C ARG A 269 7.62 -20.87 4.30
N LEU A 270 6.62 -21.74 4.46
CA LEU A 270 5.25 -21.42 4.07
C LEU A 270 4.69 -20.23 4.86
N LYS A 271 4.97 -20.13 6.16
CA LYS A 271 4.54 -18.99 6.98
C LYS A 271 5.17 -17.66 6.54
N GLN A 272 6.46 -17.66 6.23
CA GLN A 272 7.14 -16.47 5.68
C GLN A 272 6.54 -16.05 4.34
N LEU A 273 6.26 -17.03 3.45
CA LEU A 273 5.62 -16.75 2.17
C LEU A 273 4.16 -16.27 2.33
N ASP A 274 3.42 -16.77 3.32
CA ASP A 274 2.07 -16.31 3.64
C ASP A 274 2.10 -14.86 4.15
N ALA A 275 3.06 -14.52 5.02
CA ALA A 275 3.25 -13.15 5.50
C ALA A 275 3.63 -12.19 4.37
N ALA A 276 4.58 -12.58 3.50
CA ALA A 276 4.99 -11.78 2.36
C ALA A 276 3.85 -11.60 1.34
N GLU A 277 3.05 -12.65 1.07
CA GLU A 277 1.88 -12.54 0.19
C GLU A 277 0.85 -11.55 0.74
N ASN A 278 0.55 -11.61 2.04
CA ASN A 278 -0.36 -10.66 2.66
C ASN A 278 0.14 -9.23 2.51
N GLY A 279 1.45 -9.00 2.58
CA GLY A 279 2.04 -7.69 2.31
C GLY A 279 1.87 -7.21 0.86
N THR A 280 1.65 -8.10 -0.11
CA THR A 280 1.40 -7.68 -1.49
C THR A 280 0.04 -6.99 -1.69
N PHE A 281 -0.86 -7.02 -0.70
CA PHE A 281 -2.12 -6.26 -0.74
C PHE A 281 -1.93 -4.74 -0.64
N VAL A 282 -0.73 -4.26 -0.27
CA VAL A 282 -0.34 -2.83 -0.38
C VAL A 282 -0.57 -2.30 -1.81
N VAL A 283 -0.57 -3.15 -2.83
CA VAL A 283 -0.93 -2.75 -4.21
C VAL A 283 -2.31 -2.09 -4.32
N ASN A 284 -3.25 -2.41 -3.43
CA ASN A 284 -4.57 -1.78 -3.40
C ASN A 284 -4.49 -0.33 -2.92
N ASP A 285 -3.65 -0.06 -1.93
CA ASP A 285 -3.38 1.30 -1.44
C ASP A 285 -2.70 2.10 -2.56
N ILE A 286 -1.71 1.51 -3.24
CA ILE A 286 -1.03 2.13 -4.39
C ILE A 286 -2.02 2.47 -5.51
N ASN A 287 -2.95 1.58 -5.85
CA ASN A 287 -3.99 1.85 -6.86
C ASN A 287 -4.89 3.02 -6.47
N THR A 288 -5.22 3.12 -5.19
CA THR A 288 -6.10 4.19 -4.67
C THR A 288 -5.38 5.52 -4.68
N ILE A 289 -4.13 5.54 -4.23
CA ILE A 289 -3.25 6.72 -4.28
C ILE A 289 -3.05 7.19 -5.73
N ASP A 290 -2.70 6.27 -6.64
CA ASP A 290 -2.51 6.59 -8.07
C ASP A 290 -3.75 7.23 -8.69
N SER A 291 -4.93 6.69 -8.41
CA SER A 291 -6.19 7.29 -8.88
C SER A 291 -6.46 8.68 -8.30
N LEU A 292 -6.08 8.93 -7.04
CA LEU A 292 -6.20 10.26 -6.43
C LEU A 292 -5.20 11.26 -7.03
N VAL A 293 -3.97 10.81 -7.30
CA VAL A 293 -2.94 11.62 -7.97
C VAL A 293 -3.39 11.99 -9.38
N ASP A 294 -3.92 11.06 -10.17
CA ASP A 294 -4.45 11.35 -11.52
C ASP A 294 -5.60 12.39 -11.50
N ARG A 295 -6.51 12.25 -10.53
CA ARG A 295 -7.61 13.21 -10.32
C ARG A 295 -7.09 14.60 -9.92
N LEU A 296 -6.10 14.65 -9.03
CA LEU A 296 -5.45 15.90 -8.62
C LEU A 296 -4.67 16.53 -9.77
N GLN A 297 -3.94 15.73 -10.55
CA GLN A 297 -3.22 16.19 -11.74
C GLN A 297 -4.19 16.85 -12.72
N THR A 298 -5.28 16.16 -13.05
CA THR A 298 -6.34 16.68 -13.94
C THR A 298 -6.98 17.95 -13.38
N ALA A 299 -7.23 18.02 -12.08
CA ALA A 299 -7.81 19.20 -11.43
C ALA A 299 -6.88 20.42 -11.54
N VAL A 300 -5.59 20.25 -11.24
CA VAL A 300 -4.59 21.32 -11.36
C VAL A 300 -4.43 21.79 -12.80
N GLU A 301 -4.37 20.87 -13.77
CA GLU A 301 -4.32 21.21 -15.20
C GLU A 301 -5.55 21.98 -15.66
N GLY A 302 -6.75 21.59 -15.20
CA GLY A 302 -7.99 22.29 -15.48
C GLY A 302 -8.01 23.71 -14.93
N ASP A 303 -7.67 23.88 -13.65
CA ASP A 303 -7.59 25.19 -13.00
C ASP A 303 -6.53 26.10 -13.66
N LYS A 304 -5.37 25.53 -14.02
CA LYS A 304 -4.33 26.26 -14.78
C LYS A 304 -4.81 26.69 -16.16
N ALA A 305 -5.60 25.86 -16.86
CA ALA A 305 -6.18 26.23 -18.14
C ALA A 305 -7.15 27.42 -18.02
N TYR A 306 -7.99 27.45 -16.99
CA TYR A 306 -8.85 28.60 -16.68
C TYR A 306 -8.04 29.85 -16.38
N VAL A 307 -7.03 29.73 -15.52
CA VAL A 307 -6.14 30.85 -15.17
C VAL A 307 -5.46 31.40 -16.42
N LYS A 308 -4.89 30.54 -17.27
CA LYS A 308 -4.24 30.94 -18.52
C LYS A 308 -5.21 31.68 -19.45
N PHE A 309 -6.44 31.19 -19.57
CA PHE A 309 -7.50 31.86 -20.34
C PHE A 309 -7.77 33.29 -19.85
N ALA A 310 -7.80 33.53 -18.54
CA ALA A 310 -7.95 34.89 -18.01
C ALA A 310 -6.69 35.74 -18.27
N LEU A 311 -5.50 35.17 -18.08
CA LEU A 311 -4.24 35.88 -18.29
C LEU A 311 -4.06 36.40 -19.72
N GLU A 312 -4.48 35.61 -20.72
CA GLU A 312 -4.46 35.97 -22.14
C GLU A 312 -5.34 37.19 -22.48
N ARG A 313 -6.32 37.49 -21.62
CA ARG A 313 -7.25 38.63 -21.78
C ARG A 313 -6.86 39.81 -20.88
N GLY A 314 -5.68 39.78 -20.28
CA GLY A 314 -5.18 40.85 -19.43
C GLY A 314 -6.07 41.06 -18.20
N ARG A 315 -6.27 42.33 -17.82
CA ARG A 315 -7.00 42.72 -16.61
C ARG A 315 -8.49 42.94 -16.85
N ASP A 316 -9.02 42.29 -17.89
CA ASP A 316 -10.43 42.34 -18.22
C ASP A 316 -11.27 41.69 -17.12
N ARG A 317 -12.33 42.41 -16.70
CA ARG A 317 -13.17 42.04 -15.57
C ARG A 317 -13.89 40.70 -15.77
N HIS A 318 -14.51 40.50 -16.94
CA HIS A 318 -15.35 39.33 -17.19
C HIS A 318 -14.57 38.00 -17.15
N PRO A 319 -13.42 37.84 -17.83
CA PRO A 319 -12.61 36.62 -17.72
C PRO A 319 -12.17 36.32 -16.29
N ILE A 320 -11.75 37.34 -15.55
CA ILE A 320 -11.30 37.19 -14.15
C ILE A 320 -12.46 36.73 -13.25
N GLN A 321 -13.64 37.35 -13.40
CA GLN A 321 -14.85 36.96 -12.67
C GLN A 321 -15.25 35.50 -12.93
N GLU A 322 -15.19 35.06 -14.19
CA GLU A 322 -15.56 33.69 -14.54
C GLU A 322 -14.56 32.68 -13.95
N VAL A 323 -13.25 32.96 -14.03
CA VAL A 323 -12.24 32.08 -13.41
C VAL A 323 -12.41 32.01 -11.90
N ILE A 324 -12.63 33.14 -11.21
CA ILE A 324 -12.89 33.15 -9.75
C ILE A 324 -14.12 32.30 -9.41
N LYS A 325 -15.19 32.42 -10.19
CA LYS A 325 -16.41 31.62 -10.01
C LYS A 325 -16.15 30.12 -10.18
N GLN A 326 -15.36 29.73 -11.19
CA GLN A 326 -14.98 28.34 -11.39
C GLN A 326 -14.09 27.81 -10.26
N LEU A 327 -13.04 28.56 -9.88
CA LEU A 327 -12.13 28.18 -8.80
C LEU A 327 -12.86 28.06 -7.45
N ARG A 328 -13.81 28.96 -7.16
CA ARG A 328 -14.66 28.87 -5.97
C ARG A 328 -15.48 27.57 -5.95
N LYS A 329 -15.95 27.11 -7.11
CA LYS A 329 -16.71 25.87 -7.25
C LYS A 329 -15.83 24.64 -7.12
N THR A 330 -14.62 24.65 -7.68
CA THR A 330 -13.71 23.49 -7.70
C THR A 330 -12.93 23.34 -6.39
N GLN A 331 -12.65 24.44 -5.69
CA GLN A 331 -11.82 24.46 -4.49
C GLN A 331 -12.25 23.46 -3.40
N PRO A 332 -13.53 23.33 -2.99
CA PRO A 332 -13.90 22.35 -1.96
C PRO A 332 -13.63 20.90 -2.38
N ILE A 333 -13.79 20.61 -3.68
CA ILE A 333 -13.53 19.29 -4.26
C ILE A 333 -12.03 19.02 -4.27
N PHE A 334 -11.23 19.99 -4.69
CA PHE A 334 -9.77 19.90 -4.68
C PHE A 334 -9.22 19.68 -3.27
N GLU A 335 -9.69 20.45 -2.29
CA GLU A 335 -9.29 20.28 -0.89
C GLU A 335 -9.71 18.92 -0.32
N GLN A 336 -10.86 18.39 -0.73
CA GLN A 336 -11.25 17.03 -0.35
C GLN A 336 -10.30 15.99 -0.96
N LEU A 337 -9.93 16.12 -2.23
CA LEU A 337 -8.97 15.22 -2.88
C LEU A 337 -7.61 15.22 -2.18
N LEU A 338 -7.12 16.40 -1.78
CA LEU A 338 -5.87 16.51 -1.03
C LEU A 338 -5.96 15.82 0.34
N ARG A 339 -7.09 15.95 1.05
CA ARG A 339 -7.32 15.24 2.32
C ARG A 339 -7.40 13.72 2.11
N ASP A 340 -8.10 13.28 1.08
CA ASP A 340 -8.24 11.86 0.74
C ASP A 340 -6.85 11.27 0.42
N LEU A 341 -6.05 11.96 -0.40
CA LEU A 341 -4.69 11.52 -0.74
C LEU A 341 -3.81 11.44 0.51
N GLU A 342 -3.81 12.48 1.34
CA GLU A 342 -3.06 12.50 2.60
C GLU A 342 -3.46 11.35 3.53
N GLN A 343 -4.76 11.09 3.68
CA GLN A 343 -5.26 9.97 4.47
C GLN A 343 -4.79 8.62 3.92
N HIS A 344 -4.87 8.41 2.62
CA HIS A 344 -4.43 7.17 1.98
C HIS A 344 -2.91 6.98 2.03
N ILE A 345 -2.12 8.06 2.06
CA ILE A 345 -0.68 8.01 2.32
C ILE A 345 -0.41 7.41 3.70
N TYR A 346 -1.07 7.90 4.75
CA TYR A 346 -0.89 7.38 6.10
C TYR A 346 -1.35 5.92 6.24
N LEU A 347 -2.46 5.57 5.60
CA LEU A 347 -2.93 4.18 5.56
C LEU A 347 -1.93 3.28 4.85
N CYS A 348 -1.31 3.74 3.76
CA CYS A 348 -0.30 2.98 3.04
C CYS A 348 0.93 2.70 3.93
N PHE A 349 1.44 3.71 4.64
CA PHE A 349 2.52 3.51 5.63
C PHE A 349 2.13 2.49 6.70
N TYR A 350 0.92 2.61 7.25
CA TYR A 350 0.42 1.68 8.25
C TYR A 350 0.37 0.24 7.72
N THR A 351 -0.21 0.02 6.53
CA THR A 351 -0.31 -1.30 5.90
C THR A 351 1.08 -1.88 5.59
N VAL A 352 1.99 -1.05 5.06
CA VAL A 352 3.38 -1.42 4.80
C VAL A 352 4.07 -1.87 6.08
N ASN A 353 4.05 -1.07 7.15
CA ASN A 353 4.70 -1.39 8.41
C ASN A 353 4.12 -2.65 9.06
N LYS A 354 2.79 -2.78 9.08
CA LYS A 354 2.11 -3.98 9.58
C LYS A 354 2.60 -5.24 8.88
N ALA A 355 2.74 -5.18 7.56
CA ALA A 355 3.18 -6.32 6.77
C ALA A 355 4.71 -6.57 6.88
N ARG A 356 5.53 -5.51 6.92
CA ARG A 356 6.98 -5.61 7.19
C ARG A 356 7.23 -6.28 8.54
N TYR A 357 6.52 -5.86 9.59
CA TYR A 357 6.63 -6.44 10.93
C TYR A 357 6.20 -7.92 10.95
N ALA A 358 5.06 -8.25 10.34
CA ALA A 358 4.60 -9.63 10.25
C ALA A 358 5.62 -10.54 9.55
N LEU A 359 6.20 -10.06 8.44
CA LEU A 359 7.21 -10.81 7.71
C LEU A 359 8.51 -10.96 8.51
N LEU A 360 9.04 -9.87 9.09
CA LEU A 360 10.27 -9.92 9.88
C LEU A 360 10.13 -10.87 11.07
N LYS A 361 8.98 -10.85 11.74
CA LYS A 361 8.66 -11.78 12.83
C LYS A 361 8.74 -13.24 12.40
N GLU A 362 8.17 -13.59 11.24
CA GLU A 362 8.23 -14.96 10.71
C GLU A 362 9.64 -15.36 10.25
N ILE A 363 10.50 -14.39 9.87
CA ILE A 363 11.91 -14.65 9.59
C ILE A 363 12.64 -14.99 10.89
N SER A 364 12.53 -14.12 11.91
CA SER A 364 13.23 -14.28 13.19
C SER A 364 12.81 -15.57 13.92
N LEU A 365 11.52 -15.93 13.90
CA LEU A 365 11.01 -17.17 14.49
C LEU A 365 11.57 -18.45 13.82
N HIS A 366 12.13 -18.33 12.62
CA HIS A 366 12.49 -19.46 11.77
C HIS A 366 13.95 -19.44 11.30
N GLN A 367 14.77 -18.49 11.75
CA GLN A 367 16.22 -18.44 11.51
C GLN A 367 16.96 -19.69 12.01
N SER A 368 16.43 -20.40 13.02
CA SER A 368 17.08 -21.55 13.66
C SER A 368 16.63 -22.94 13.13
N LEU A 369 15.87 -23.02 12.03
CA LEU A 369 15.22 -24.27 11.53
C LEU A 369 15.83 -24.96 10.30
#